data_AF-A0AAW2U776-F1
#
_entry.id   AF-A0AAW2U776-F1
#
_cell.length_a   1.000
_cell.length_b   1.000
_cell.length_c   1.000
_cell.angle_alpha   90.00
_cell.angle_beta   90.00
_cell.angle_gamma   90.00
#
_symmetry.space_group_name_H-M   'P 1'
#
loop_
_entity.id
_entity.type
_entity.pdbx_description
1 polymer ?
#
loop_
_entity_poly.entity_id
_entity_poly.type
_entity_poly.pdbx_seq_one_letter_code
_entity_poly.pdbx_strand_id
1 'polypeptide(L)'
;MNLFATWKSNPPCRIYVTQSSDDGKQVFPPPADQFRPLQSVFRRRLLTGVGAASLLAVGANFGGSTSFLLGFSPEAARSLKLDALYPVGGYSRYIDTNEGFEFVYPESWLGDQTLLYRAAGKAERSLDPPPLGGGGGRRRNVNEPAVAFGPPGSTGELNVSVIVSPVPIDFSIEAFGGAEEVGEAIVRTITGSGKRPDVKGTLRGCRLREDSVRKVKYYELEFEVESSVFQRHNVAVCCARKGRLFTLNAQAPESAWPQFKSQFYTIAHSFNLV
;
A
#
# COMPACT_ATOMS: atom_id res chain seq x y z
N MET A 1 37.37 -48.09 31.98
CA MET A 1 38.30 -47.67 30.89
C MET A 1 37.92 -46.26 30.50
N ASN A 2 38.64 -45.28 31.06
CA ASN A 2 38.48 -43.86 30.76
C ASN A 2 39.38 -43.49 29.58
N LEU A 3 38.84 -42.82 28.57
CA LEU A 3 39.60 -42.20 27.49
C LEU A 3 39.32 -40.69 27.51
N PHE A 4 40.27 -39.96 28.11
CA PHE A 4 40.41 -38.52 27.98
C PHE A 4 41.08 -38.22 26.63
N ALA A 5 40.44 -37.42 25.78
CA ALA A 5 41.07 -36.83 24.60
C ALA A 5 41.47 -35.39 24.93
N THR A 6 42.78 -35.12 24.78
CA THR A 6 43.47 -33.90 25.14
C THR A 6 43.37 -32.82 24.05
N TRP A 7 43.13 -31.59 24.48
CA TRP A 7 43.11 -30.38 23.65
C TRP A 7 44.57 -29.89 23.46
N LYS A 8 45.07 -29.81 22.23
CA LYS A 8 46.39 -29.23 21.91
C LYS A 8 46.28 -27.72 21.72
N SER A 9 47.07 -26.96 22.48
CA SER A 9 47.29 -25.53 22.34
C SER A 9 48.47 -25.25 21.39
N ASN A 10 48.31 -24.28 20.48
CA ASN A 10 49.39 -23.80 19.59
C ASN A 10 50.33 -22.84 20.34
N PRO A 11 51.64 -22.82 20.03
CA PRO A 11 52.59 -21.91 20.68
C PRO A 11 52.56 -20.50 20.05
N PRO A 12 52.98 -19.45 20.80
CA PRO A 12 53.01 -18.08 20.29
C PRO A 12 54.20 -17.84 19.34
N CYS A 13 53.93 -17.12 18.25
CA CYS A 13 54.92 -16.72 17.26
C CYS A 13 55.86 -15.65 17.84
N ARG A 14 57.14 -15.97 17.98
CA ARG A 14 58.19 -15.10 18.54
C ARG A 14 58.89 -14.39 17.38
N ILE A 15 58.65 -13.08 17.22
CA ILE A 15 59.33 -12.26 16.22
C ILE A 15 60.73 -11.93 16.74
N TYR A 16 61.76 -12.38 16.03
CA TYR A 16 63.15 -11.96 16.25
C TYR A 16 63.39 -10.62 15.55
N VAL A 17 63.75 -9.59 16.32
CA VAL A 17 64.28 -8.34 15.77
C VAL A 17 65.79 -8.50 15.70
N THR A 18 66.33 -8.63 14.49
CA THR A 18 67.76 -8.49 14.22
C THR A 18 68.10 -7.00 14.24
N GLN A 19 68.80 -6.54 15.28
CA GLN A 19 69.46 -5.23 15.26
C GLN A 19 70.72 -5.34 14.39
N SER A 20 70.69 -4.70 13.22
CA SER A 20 71.88 -4.35 12.45
C SER A 20 72.26 -2.93 12.82
N SER A 21 73.41 -2.75 13.47
CA SER A 21 74.06 -1.46 13.61
C SER A 21 74.54 -0.99 12.25
N ASP A 22 74.03 0.15 11.79
CA ASP A 22 74.75 0.96 10.81
C ASP A 22 74.50 2.44 11.09
N ASP A 23 75.61 3.17 11.19
CA ASP A 23 75.71 4.55 11.60
C ASP A 23 75.49 5.44 10.37
N GLY A 24 74.26 5.89 10.19
CA GLY A 24 73.87 6.76 9.08
C GLY A 24 72.64 7.55 9.44
N LYS A 25 72.78 8.87 9.59
CA LYS A 25 71.67 9.81 9.82
C LYS A 25 70.68 9.76 8.64
N GLN A 26 69.71 8.86 8.69
CA GLN A 26 68.51 8.93 7.85
C GLN A 26 67.47 9.79 8.56
N VAL A 27 67.17 10.95 7.96
CA VAL A 27 66.00 11.75 8.30
C VAL A 27 64.78 10.96 7.85
N PHE A 28 64.11 10.28 8.79
CA PHE A 28 62.80 9.70 8.53
C PHE A 28 61.80 10.86 8.36
N PRO A 29 61.14 11.01 7.19
CA PRO A 29 60.06 11.98 7.06
C PRO A 29 58.95 11.62 8.08
N PRO A 30 58.29 12.63 8.67
CA PRO A 30 57.26 12.38 9.68
C PRO A 30 56.20 11.43 9.10
N PRO A 31 55.65 10.49 9.90
CA PRO A 31 54.76 9.43 9.41
C PRO A 31 53.60 9.94 8.54
N ALA A 32 53.13 11.17 8.79
CA ALA A 32 52.09 11.83 8.03
C ALA A 32 52.40 12.00 6.52
N ASP A 33 53.67 12.18 6.14
CA ASP A 33 54.07 12.42 4.75
C ASP A 33 54.03 11.15 3.90
N GLN A 34 54.23 9.99 4.53
CA GLN A 34 54.18 8.69 3.87
C GLN A 34 52.74 8.24 3.52
N PHE A 35 51.74 8.78 4.24
CA PHE A 35 50.32 8.47 4.03
C PHE A 35 49.55 9.55 3.24
N ARG A 36 50.15 10.68 2.86
CA ARG A 36 49.48 11.73 2.06
C ARG A 36 48.85 11.21 0.75
N PRO A 37 49.52 10.34 -0.04
CA PRO A 37 48.91 9.78 -1.25
C PRO A 37 47.67 8.95 -0.93
N LEU A 38 47.74 8.15 0.15
CA LEU A 38 46.65 7.30 0.61
C LEU A 38 45.47 8.09 1.16
N GLN A 39 45.72 9.20 1.86
CA GLN A 39 44.66 10.09 2.35
C GLN A 39 43.86 10.70 1.19
N SER A 40 44.52 11.09 0.10
CA SER A 40 43.84 11.67 -1.06
C SER A 40 42.94 10.65 -1.79
N VAL A 41 43.43 9.40 -1.93
CA VAL A 41 42.69 8.30 -2.54
C VAL A 41 41.55 7.84 -1.63
N PHE A 42 41.78 7.77 -0.32
CA PHE A 42 40.76 7.42 0.66
C PHE A 42 39.68 8.50 0.75
N ARG A 43 40.04 9.79 0.75
CA ARG A 43 39.07 10.89 0.70
C ARG A 43 38.23 10.85 -0.56
N ARG A 44 38.84 10.66 -1.74
CA ARG A 44 38.08 10.53 -3.00
C ARG A 44 37.16 9.30 -2.95
N ARG A 45 37.65 8.13 -2.58
CA ARG A 45 36.83 6.90 -2.52
C ARG A 45 35.75 6.96 -1.44
N LEU A 46 36.02 7.61 -0.31
CA LEU A 46 35.03 7.83 0.75
C LEU A 46 33.97 8.83 0.30
N LEU A 47 34.34 9.96 -0.31
CA LEU A 47 33.37 10.95 -0.83
C LEU A 47 32.54 10.38 -1.98
N THR A 48 33.17 9.74 -2.96
CA THR A 48 32.48 9.11 -4.08
C THR A 48 31.63 7.91 -3.61
N GLY A 49 32.14 7.13 -2.66
CA GLY A 49 31.44 5.97 -2.08
C GLY A 49 30.24 6.36 -1.22
N VAL A 50 30.37 7.38 -0.36
CA VAL A 50 29.28 7.91 0.45
C VAL A 50 28.21 8.55 -0.45
N GLY A 51 28.61 9.36 -1.44
CA GLY A 51 27.65 9.98 -2.37
C GLY A 51 26.85 8.97 -3.21
N ALA A 52 27.52 7.96 -3.78
CA ALA A 52 26.85 6.91 -4.53
C ALA A 52 25.94 6.04 -3.62
N ALA A 53 26.39 5.72 -2.40
CA ALA A 53 25.57 4.99 -1.44
C ALA A 53 24.33 5.79 -1.00
N SER A 54 24.43 7.10 -0.82
CA SER A 54 23.28 7.97 -0.51
C SER A 54 22.26 8.00 -1.64
N LEU A 55 22.70 8.12 -2.89
CA LEU A 55 21.80 8.09 -4.05
C LEU A 55 21.09 6.72 -4.19
N LEU A 56 21.81 5.62 -3.97
CA LEU A 56 21.21 4.28 -3.96
C LEU A 56 20.26 4.08 -2.78
N ALA A 57 20.59 4.59 -1.59
CA ALA A 57 19.72 4.51 -0.42
C ALA A 57 18.39 5.24 -0.66
N VAL A 58 18.42 6.43 -1.27
CA VAL A 58 17.22 7.16 -1.69
C VAL A 58 16.50 6.41 -2.82
N GLY A 59 17.19 6.02 -3.89
CA GLY A 59 16.57 5.27 -5.00
C GLY A 59 15.88 3.97 -4.55
N ALA A 60 16.44 3.27 -3.57
CA ALA A 60 15.90 2.02 -3.03
C ALA A 60 14.97 2.19 -1.82
N ASN A 61 14.70 3.43 -1.37
CA ASN A 61 13.98 3.72 -0.12
C ASN A 61 14.54 3.00 1.12
N PHE A 62 15.87 2.81 1.15
CA PHE A 62 16.55 2.14 2.25
C PHE A 62 16.34 2.97 3.54
N GLY A 63 15.77 2.33 4.56
CA GLY A 63 15.44 2.96 5.84
C GLY A 63 14.33 4.03 5.78
N GLY A 64 13.52 4.07 4.71
CA GLY A 64 12.42 5.03 4.57
C GLY A 64 12.88 6.45 4.19
N SER A 65 14.12 6.62 3.74
CA SER A 65 14.69 7.93 3.39
C SER A 65 13.90 8.66 2.31
N THR A 66 13.37 7.95 1.31
CA THR A 66 12.54 8.55 0.25
C THR A 66 11.14 8.86 0.72
N SER A 67 10.54 7.96 1.50
CA SER A 67 9.26 8.22 2.18
C SER A 67 9.33 9.45 3.11
N PHE A 68 10.43 9.62 3.85
CA PHE A 68 10.68 10.78 4.71
C PHE A 68 10.84 12.08 3.90
N LEU A 69 11.61 12.05 2.81
CA LEU A 69 11.78 13.22 1.93
C LEU A 69 10.48 13.62 1.21
N LEU A 70 9.73 12.65 0.68
CA LEU A 70 8.42 12.89 0.06
C LEU A 70 7.37 13.35 1.09
N GLY A 71 7.54 12.98 2.36
CA GLY A 71 6.72 13.48 3.47
C GLY A 71 6.77 15.00 3.65
N PHE A 72 7.86 15.67 3.26
CA PHE A 72 7.96 17.14 3.30
C PHE A 72 7.27 17.85 2.15
N SER A 73 6.99 17.15 1.04
CA SER A 73 6.21 17.69 -0.09
C SER A 73 5.30 16.61 -0.70
N PRO A 74 4.15 16.35 -0.05
CA PRO A 74 3.17 15.38 -0.54
C PRO A 74 2.64 15.69 -1.94
N GLU A 75 2.60 16.97 -2.33
CA GLU A 75 2.15 17.43 -3.64
C GLU A 75 3.10 16.99 -4.76
N ALA A 76 4.41 17.09 -4.54
CA ALA A 76 5.42 16.64 -5.49
C ALA A 76 5.34 15.12 -5.68
N ALA A 77 5.21 14.36 -4.58
CA ALA A 77 5.03 12.91 -4.61
C ALA A 77 3.80 12.50 -5.44
N ARG A 78 2.68 13.19 -5.22
CA ARG A 78 1.41 12.98 -5.95
C ARG A 78 1.52 13.37 -7.43
N SER A 79 2.21 14.47 -7.76
CA SER A 79 2.37 14.94 -9.14
C SER A 79 3.21 13.99 -10.00
N LEU A 80 4.25 13.40 -9.40
CA LEU A 80 5.14 12.43 -10.06
C LEU A 80 4.66 10.98 -9.89
N LYS A 81 3.54 10.75 -9.19
CA LYS A 81 3.01 9.43 -8.78
C LYS A 81 4.03 8.56 -8.03
N LEU A 82 5.02 9.19 -7.38
CA LEU A 82 6.01 8.48 -6.57
C LEU A 82 5.39 7.92 -5.28
N ASP A 83 4.24 8.45 -4.86
CA ASP A 83 3.44 7.94 -3.76
C ASP A 83 2.79 6.56 -4.04
N ALA A 84 2.80 6.10 -5.30
CA ALA A 84 2.47 4.72 -5.65
C ALA A 84 3.62 3.73 -5.40
N LEU A 85 4.86 4.21 -5.35
CA LEU A 85 6.07 3.39 -5.15
C LEU A 85 6.62 3.52 -3.73
N TYR A 86 6.47 4.69 -3.12
CA TYR A 86 6.99 5.01 -1.81
C TYR A 86 5.88 5.55 -0.93
N PRO A 87 5.67 4.99 0.28
CA PRO A 87 4.68 5.52 1.21
C PRO A 87 4.96 6.98 1.55
N VAL A 88 3.91 7.79 1.65
CA VAL A 88 3.98 9.21 2.03
C VAL A 88 3.02 9.43 3.18
N GLY A 89 3.53 9.96 4.30
CA GLY A 89 2.72 10.22 5.50
C GLY A 89 2.11 8.96 6.14
N GLY A 90 2.74 7.79 5.97
CA GLY A 90 2.23 6.50 6.49
C GLY A 90 1.15 5.85 5.62
N TYR A 91 0.92 6.37 4.41
CA TYR A 91 -0.01 5.81 3.43
C TYR A 91 0.70 5.41 2.14
N SER A 92 0.29 4.29 1.59
CA SER A 92 0.64 3.84 0.24
C SER A 92 -0.51 4.15 -0.72
N ARG A 93 -0.20 4.48 -1.98
CA ARG A 93 -1.24 4.66 -3.01
C ARG A 93 -1.42 3.37 -3.82
N TYR A 94 -2.66 2.94 -3.96
CA TYR A 94 -3.07 1.95 -4.94
C TYR A 94 -3.58 2.65 -6.21
N ILE A 95 -3.13 2.18 -7.37
CA ILE A 95 -3.59 2.64 -8.68
C ILE A 95 -3.91 1.41 -9.52
N ASP A 96 -5.15 1.30 -10.00
CA ASP A 96 -5.54 0.34 -11.03
C ASP A 96 -5.82 1.08 -12.33
N THR A 97 -4.91 0.97 -13.29
CA THR A 97 -5.07 1.58 -14.62
C THR A 97 -6.05 0.83 -15.52
N ASN A 98 -6.31 -0.45 -15.25
CA ASN A 98 -7.24 -1.27 -16.03
C ASN A 98 -8.69 -0.91 -15.66
N GLU A 99 -8.96 -0.85 -14.35
CA GLU A 99 -10.27 -0.45 -13.87
C GLU A 99 -10.45 1.08 -13.80
N GLY A 100 -9.36 1.83 -13.68
CA GLY A 100 -9.35 3.29 -13.81
C GLY A 100 -9.67 4.01 -12.50
N PHE A 101 -9.13 3.55 -11.38
CA PHE A 101 -9.30 4.19 -10.08
C PHE A 101 -8.01 4.17 -9.25
N GLU A 102 -7.94 5.07 -8.28
CA GLU A 102 -6.85 5.15 -7.31
C GLU A 102 -7.38 5.55 -5.93
N PHE A 103 -6.66 5.15 -4.88
CA PHE A 103 -6.89 5.59 -3.50
C PHE A 103 -5.64 5.32 -2.66
N VAL A 104 -5.57 5.92 -1.47
CA VAL A 104 -4.51 5.64 -0.50
C VAL A 104 -5.01 4.73 0.61
N TYR A 105 -4.12 3.92 1.17
CA TYR A 105 -4.39 3.02 2.29
C TYR A 105 -3.18 3.00 3.24
N PRO A 106 -3.35 2.65 4.53
CA PRO A 106 -2.24 2.63 5.47
C PRO A 106 -1.14 1.68 5.01
N GLU A 107 0.12 2.10 5.09
CA GLU A 107 1.25 1.31 4.59
C GLU A 107 1.40 -0.06 5.26
N SER A 108 0.88 -0.19 6.49
CA SER A 108 0.90 -1.43 7.27
C SER A 108 -0.15 -2.45 6.83
N TRP A 109 -1.08 -2.07 5.95
CA TRP A 109 -2.13 -2.95 5.46
C TRP A 109 -1.64 -3.79 4.29
N LEU A 110 -2.03 -5.06 4.27
CA LEU A 110 -1.67 -6.00 3.22
C LEU A 110 -2.86 -6.21 2.29
N GLY A 111 -2.57 -6.36 0.99
CA GLY A 111 -3.57 -6.74 0.00
C GLY A 111 -3.99 -8.19 0.16
N ASP A 112 -5.26 -8.49 -0.10
CA ASP A 112 -5.76 -9.86 -0.09
C ASP A 112 -5.11 -10.66 -1.22
N GLN A 113 -4.22 -11.59 -0.84
CA GLN A 113 -3.51 -12.46 -1.77
C GLN A 113 -4.47 -13.30 -2.62
N THR A 114 -5.64 -13.66 -2.09
CA THR A 114 -6.65 -14.45 -2.79
C THR A 114 -7.16 -13.72 -4.04
N LEU A 115 -7.34 -12.40 -3.93
CA LEU A 115 -7.76 -11.57 -5.06
C LEU A 115 -6.66 -11.48 -6.12
N LEU A 116 -5.41 -11.34 -5.71
CA LEU A 116 -4.26 -11.29 -6.63
C LEU A 116 -4.09 -12.59 -7.40
N TYR A 117 -4.07 -13.75 -6.72
CA TYR A 117 -3.96 -15.05 -7.39
C TYR A 117 -5.14 -15.33 -8.32
N ARG A 118 -6.35 -14.88 -7.95
CA ARG A 118 -7.52 -15.00 -8.81
C ARG A 118 -7.44 -14.10 -10.03
N ALA A 119 -6.94 -12.87 -9.89
CA ALA A 119 -6.70 -11.97 -11.01
C ALA A 119 -5.66 -12.54 -11.98
N ALA A 120 -4.56 -13.10 -11.46
CA ALA A 120 -3.55 -13.81 -12.25
C ALA A 120 -4.15 -15.02 -13.00
N GLY A 121 -4.92 -15.87 -12.31
CA GLY A 121 -5.59 -17.01 -12.96
C GLY A 121 -6.63 -16.60 -14.00
N LYS A 122 -7.26 -15.41 -13.88
CA LYS A 122 -8.14 -14.85 -14.93
C LYS A 122 -7.33 -14.39 -16.15
N ALA A 123 -6.16 -13.78 -15.95
CA ALA A 123 -5.27 -13.34 -17.02
C ALA A 123 -4.67 -14.53 -17.78
N GLU A 124 -4.20 -15.56 -17.08
CA GLU A 124 -3.71 -16.81 -17.70
C GLU A 124 -4.78 -17.45 -18.59
N ARG A 125 -6.02 -17.51 -18.10
CA ARG A 125 -7.15 -18.10 -18.83
C ARG A 125 -7.68 -17.24 -19.98
N SER A 126 -7.26 -15.97 -20.06
CA SER A 126 -7.57 -15.11 -21.21
C SER A 126 -6.63 -15.35 -22.40
N LEU A 127 -5.52 -16.07 -22.18
CA LEU A 127 -4.63 -16.52 -23.25
C LEU A 127 -5.14 -17.79 -23.95
N ASP A 128 -6.16 -18.43 -23.39
CA ASP A 128 -6.87 -19.52 -24.07
C ASP A 128 -7.78 -18.92 -25.15
N PRO A 129 -7.71 -19.39 -26.41
CA PRO A 129 -8.63 -18.94 -27.43
C PRO A 129 -10.07 -19.24 -27.01
N PRO A 130 -11.02 -18.30 -27.20
CA PRO A 130 -12.40 -18.54 -26.82
C PRO A 130 -12.93 -19.75 -27.60
N PRO A 131 -13.72 -20.64 -26.96
CA PRO A 131 -14.35 -21.74 -27.67
C PRO A 131 -15.22 -21.19 -28.81
N LEU A 132 -15.15 -21.83 -29.98
CA LEU A 132 -16.01 -21.56 -31.14
C LEU A 132 -17.44 -22.03 -30.82
N GLY A 133 -18.12 -21.31 -29.94
CA GLY A 133 -19.47 -21.60 -29.48
C GLY A 133 -20.01 -20.37 -28.77
N GLY A 134 -20.79 -19.57 -29.51
CA GLY A 134 -21.42 -18.38 -28.98
C GLY A 134 -22.33 -18.71 -27.79
N GLY A 135 -22.18 -17.96 -26.72
CA GLY A 135 -23.08 -18.01 -25.57
C GLY A 135 -22.41 -18.53 -24.31
N GLY A 136 -21.70 -17.64 -23.61
CA GLY A 136 -21.09 -18.00 -22.33
C GLY A 136 -20.39 -16.84 -21.65
N GLY A 137 -21.01 -15.65 -21.63
CA GLY A 137 -20.58 -14.57 -20.75
C GLY A 137 -20.68 -15.06 -19.30
N ARG A 138 -19.60 -15.64 -18.78
CA ARG A 138 -19.53 -16.21 -17.44
C ARG A 138 -19.86 -15.08 -16.48
N ARG A 139 -21.01 -15.20 -15.79
CA ARG A 139 -21.55 -14.19 -14.87
C ARG A 139 -20.43 -13.73 -13.95
N ARG A 140 -19.97 -12.47 -14.11
CA ARG A 140 -19.12 -11.83 -13.11
C ARG A 140 -19.94 -11.86 -11.82
N ASN A 141 -19.40 -12.46 -10.75
CA ASN A 141 -19.99 -12.27 -9.44
C ASN A 141 -19.89 -10.77 -9.14
N VAL A 142 -21.03 -10.07 -9.21
CA VAL A 142 -21.12 -8.61 -9.02
C VAL A 142 -20.66 -8.19 -7.62
N ASN A 143 -20.63 -9.14 -6.68
CA ASN A 143 -20.20 -8.93 -5.29
C ASN A 143 -18.72 -9.21 -5.01
N GLU A 144 -17.91 -9.60 -6.01
CA GLU A 144 -16.48 -9.81 -5.79
C GLU A 144 -15.73 -8.47 -5.86
N PRO A 145 -14.91 -8.14 -4.84
CA PRO A 145 -14.08 -6.94 -4.90
C PRO A 145 -12.99 -7.10 -5.96
N ALA A 146 -12.72 -6.00 -6.67
CA ALA A 146 -11.57 -5.88 -7.56
C ALA A 146 -10.26 -5.87 -6.76
N VAL A 147 -10.27 -5.21 -5.60
CA VAL A 147 -9.15 -5.16 -4.67
C VAL A 147 -9.66 -5.05 -3.23
N ALA A 148 -8.89 -5.60 -2.28
CA ALA A 148 -9.13 -5.45 -0.85
C ALA A 148 -7.80 -5.39 -0.09
N PHE A 149 -7.75 -4.57 0.96
CA PHE A 149 -6.62 -4.41 1.87
C PHE A 149 -7.09 -4.45 3.33
N GLY A 150 -6.27 -4.97 4.23
CA GLY A 150 -6.54 -4.97 5.67
C GLY A 150 -5.29 -5.21 6.51
N PRO A 151 -5.35 -5.03 7.84
CA PRO A 151 -4.21 -5.28 8.72
C PRO A 151 -3.80 -6.76 8.72
N PRO A 152 -2.49 -7.06 8.82
CA PRO A 152 -1.99 -8.42 8.91
C PRO A 152 -2.53 -9.13 10.15
N GLY A 153 -2.86 -10.42 10.02
CA GLY A 153 -3.36 -11.23 11.13
C GLY A 153 -4.76 -10.87 11.63
N SER A 154 -5.50 -10.02 10.91
CA SER A 154 -6.89 -9.71 11.22
C SER A 154 -7.85 -10.79 10.71
N THR A 155 -9.09 -10.79 11.23
CA THR A 155 -10.19 -11.65 10.77
C THR A 155 -10.73 -11.27 9.39
N GLY A 156 -10.22 -10.18 8.80
CA GLY A 156 -10.78 -9.57 7.61
C GLY A 156 -12.02 -8.73 7.86
N GLU A 157 -12.45 -8.50 9.11
CA GLU A 157 -13.56 -7.57 9.42
C GLU A 157 -13.13 -6.09 9.35
N LEU A 158 -11.84 -5.83 9.55
CA LEU A 158 -11.23 -4.53 9.39
C LEU A 158 -10.55 -4.49 8.01
N ASN A 159 -11.18 -3.86 7.03
CA ASN A 159 -10.67 -3.83 5.66
C ASN A 159 -11.18 -2.63 4.87
N VAL A 160 -10.53 -2.37 3.74
CA VAL A 160 -11.04 -1.55 2.65
C VAL A 160 -11.11 -2.41 1.40
N SER A 161 -12.20 -2.31 0.67
CA SER A 161 -12.40 -3.01 -0.59
C SER A 161 -12.99 -2.09 -1.65
N VAL A 162 -12.70 -2.35 -2.91
CA VAL A 162 -13.32 -1.67 -4.05
C VAL A 162 -14.01 -2.69 -4.92
N ILE A 163 -15.30 -2.51 -5.14
CA ILE A 163 -16.11 -3.31 -6.07
C ILE A 163 -16.33 -2.48 -7.33
N VAL A 164 -16.12 -3.11 -8.49
CA VAL A 164 -16.39 -2.51 -9.80
C VAL A 164 -17.49 -3.30 -10.49
N SER A 165 -18.66 -2.71 -10.62
CA SER A 165 -19.83 -3.33 -11.23
C SER A 165 -20.11 -2.74 -12.62
N PRO A 166 -20.37 -3.57 -13.64
CA PRO A 166 -20.84 -3.06 -14.93
C PRO A 166 -22.26 -2.51 -14.78
N VAL A 167 -22.52 -1.33 -15.34
CA VAL A 167 -23.82 -0.65 -15.38
C VAL A 167 -24.09 -0.14 -16.80
N PRO A 168 -25.35 0.16 -17.17
CA PRO A 168 -25.65 0.81 -18.45
C PRO A 168 -24.79 2.06 -18.68
N ILE A 169 -24.45 2.35 -19.94
CA ILE A 169 -23.53 3.46 -20.28
C ILE A 169 -24.09 4.84 -19.89
N ASP A 170 -25.41 4.96 -19.92
CA ASP A 170 -26.25 6.10 -19.55
C ASP A 170 -26.60 6.12 -18.05
N PHE A 171 -26.12 5.15 -17.27
CA PHE A 171 -26.33 5.12 -15.84
C PHE A 171 -25.71 6.36 -15.17
N SER A 172 -26.57 7.14 -14.52
CA SER A 172 -26.16 8.19 -13.58
C SER A 172 -26.54 7.76 -12.18
N ILE A 173 -25.61 7.86 -11.24
CA ILE A 173 -25.87 7.63 -9.82
C ILE A 173 -26.88 8.65 -9.26
N GLU A 174 -27.04 9.80 -9.92
CA GLU A 174 -28.05 10.81 -9.59
C GLU A 174 -29.48 10.33 -9.84
N ALA A 175 -29.67 9.29 -10.66
CA ALA A 175 -30.99 8.69 -10.89
C ALA A 175 -31.57 8.08 -9.60
N PHE A 176 -30.73 7.80 -8.60
CA PHE A 176 -31.15 7.35 -7.27
C PHE A 176 -31.48 8.51 -6.31
N GLY A 177 -31.28 9.75 -6.73
CA GLY A 177 -31.52 10.95 -5.93
C GLY A 177 -30.24 11.62 -5.42
N GLY A 178 -30.36 12.34 -4.31
CA GLY A 178 -29.26 12.98 -3.61
C GLY A 178 -28.41 11.99 -2.83
N ALA A 179 -27.42 12.51 -2.09
CA ALA A 179 -26.50 11.67 -1.34
C ALA A 179 -27.16 10.91 -0.20
N GLU A 180 -28.23 11.47 0.36
CA GLU A 180 -29.02 10.84 1.41
C GLU A 180 -29.84 9.67 0.86
N GLU A 181 -30.55 9.85 -0.25
CA GLU A 181 -31.35 8.78 -0.88
C GLU A 181 -30.48 7.63 -1.39
N VAL A 182 -29.32 7.94 -1.98
CA VAL A 182 -28.31 6.94 -2.38
C VAL A 182 -27.80 6.18 -1.16
N GLY A 183 -27.50 6.91 -0.07
CA GLY A 183 -27.07 6.32 1.20
C GLY A 183 -28.09 5.35 1.76
N GLU A 184 -29.36 5.77 1.84
CA GLU A 184 -30.45 4.93 2.30
C GLU A 184 -30.66 3.72 1.39
N ALA A 185 -30.57 3.88 0.07
CA ALA A 185 -30.72 2.78 -0.88
C ALA A 185 -29.63 1.71 -0.68
N ILE A 186 -28.38 2.13 -0.43
CA ILE A 186 -27.27 1.22 -0.14
C ILE A 186 -27.49 0.50 1.18
N VAL A 187 -27.84 1.22 2.25
CA VAL A 187 -28.13 0.63 3.56
C VAL A 187 -29.29 -0.37 3.47
N ARG A 188 -30.36 -0.03 2.73
CA ARG A 188 -31.49 -0.94 2.46
C ARG A 188 -31.08 -2.16 1.65
N THR A 189 -30.15 -2.02 0.72
CA THR A 189 -29.64 -3.15 -0.08
C THR A 189 -28.82 -4.11 0.80
N ILE A 190 -27.95 -3.57 1.66
CA ILE A 190 -27.10 -4.36 2.57
C ILE A 190 -27.95 -5.12 3.61
N THR A 191 -28.97 -4.47 4.17
CA THR A 191 -29.93 -5.07 5.11
C THR A 191 -30.95 -6.01 4.42
N GLY A 192 -30.80 -6.24 3.10
CA GLY A 192 -31.65 -7.15 2.35
C GLY A 192 -33.09 -6.67 2.18
N SER A 193 -33.33 -5.36 2.29
CA SER A 193 -34.65 -4.72 2.15
C SER A 193 -35.71 -5.35 3.07
N GLY A 194 -35.33 -5.66 4.32
CA GLY A 194 -36.21 -6.28 5.31
C GLY A 194 -36.32 -7.81 5.23
N LYS A 195 -35.64 -8.47 4.27
CA LYS A 195 -35.57 -9.95 4.21
C LYS A 195 -34.65 -10.56 5.28
N ARG A 196 -33.79 -9.74 5.89
CA ARG A 196 -32.93 -10.10 7.02
C ARG A 196 -33.38 -9.28 8.24
N PRO A 197 -34.43 -9.73 8.96
CA PRO A 197 -34.97 -8.97 10.10
C PRO A 197 -33.97 -8.81 11.24
N ASP A 198 -32.91 -9.62 11.24
CA ASP A 198 -31.79 -9.64 12.17
C ASP A 198 -30.68 -8.64 11.81
N VAL A 199 -30.79 -7.90 10.71
CA VAL A 199 -29.78 -6.92 10.28
C VAL A 199 -30.42 -5.54 10.14
N LYS A 200 -30.01 -4.62 11.01
CA LYS A 200 -30.41 -3.22 11.00
C LYS A 200 -29.27 -2.38 10.43
N GLY A 201 -29.61 -1.41 9.60
CA GLY A 201 -28.64 -0.47 9.04
C GLY A 201 -29.08 0.96 9.30
N THR A 202 -28.14 1.82 9.66
CA THR A 202 -28.40 3.23 9.98
C THR A 202 -27.42 4.11 9.20
N LEU A 203 -27.95 5.03 8.39
CA LEU A 203 -27.12 6.06 7.76
C LEU A 203 -26.74 7.11 8.82
N ARG A 204 -25.46 7.39 8.97
CA ARG A 204 -24.92 8.37 9.92
C ARG A 204 -24.56 9.70 9.27
N GLY A 205 -24.06 9.65 8.05
CA GLY A 205 -23.69 10.85 7.30
C GLY A 205 -23.64 10.59 5.80
N CYS A 206 -23.88 11.65 5.04
CA CYS A 206 -23.68 11.65 3.59
C CYS A 206 -22.99 12.95 3.17
N ARG A 207 -22.13 12.86 2.17
CA ARG A 207 -21.44 13.99 1.57
C ARG A 207 -21.32 13.78 0.06
N LEU A 208 -21.53 14.86 -0.68
CA LEU A 208 -21.28 14.91 -2.11
C LEU A 208 -19.96 15.62 -2.37
N ARG A 209 -19.07 14.97 -3.11
CA ARG A 209 -17.85 15.57 -3.65
C ARG A 209 -17.89 15.52 -5.18
N GLU A 210 -17.55 16.61 -5.83
CA GLU A 210 -17.58 16.71 -7.30
C GLU A 210 -16.20 17.04 -7.86
N ASP A 211 -15.80 16.31 -8.90
CA ASP A 211 -14.64 16.61 -9.72
C ASP A 211 -15.14 17.24 -11.03
N SER A 212 -15.10 18.57 -11.11
CA SER A 212 -15.56 19.33 -12.28
C SER A 212 -14.74 19.09 -13.54
N VAL A 213 -13.46 18.69 -13.40
CA VAL A 213 -12.57 18.42 -14.53
C VAL A 213 -12.97 17.11 -15.20
N ARG A 214 -13.21 16.07 -14.39
CA ARG A 214 -13.60 14.74 -14.87
C ARG A 214 -15.12 14.58 -15.04
N LYS A 215 -15.91 15.54 -14.54
CA LYS A 215 -17.38 15.50 -14.44
C LYS A 215 -17.87 14.25 -13.72
N VAL A 216 -17.27 13.96 -12.56
CA VAL A 216 -17.60 12.80 -11.73
C VAL A 216 -18.09 13.28 -10.38
N LYS A 217 -19.18 12.67 -9.89
CA LYS A 217 -19.71 12.85 -8.55
C LYS A 217 -19.39 11.64 -7.68
N TYR A 218 -18.85 11.92 -6.49
CA TYR A 218 -18.48 10.96 -5.48
C TYR A 218 -19.43 11.12 -4.29
N TYR A 219 -20.15 10.03 -4.00
CA TYR A 219 -21.12 9.93 -2.93
C TYR A 219 -20.43 9.26 -1.75
N GLU A 220 -20.00 10.07 -0.79
CA GLU A 220 -19.34 9.62 0.43
C GLU A 220 -20.41 9.37 1.49
N LEU A 221 -20.42 8.17 2.07
CA LEU A 221 -21.47 7.68 2.94
C LEU A 221 -20.84 7.09 4.19
N GLU A 222 -21.38 7.42 5.35
CA GLU A 222 -21.04 6.81 6.63
C GLU A 222 -22.28 6.12 7.17
N PHE A 223 -22.18 4.83 7.45
CA PHE A 223 -23.31 4.03 7.92
C PHE A 223 -22.86 2.91 8.84
N GLU A 224 -23.76 2.51 9.72
CA GLU A 224 -23.59 1.41 10.64
C GLU A 224 -24.47 0.24 10.21
N VAL A 225 -23.95 -0.98 10.36
CA VAL A 225 -24.68 -2.22 10.15
C VAL A 225 -24.59 -3.05 11.42
N GLU A 226 -25.74 -3.33 12.00
CA GLU A 226 -25.88 -4.01 13.27
C GLU A 226 -26.66 -5.31 13.07
N SER A 227 -26.23 -6.36 13.72
CA SER A 227 -26.92 -7.64 13.79
C SER A 227 -26.81 -8.21 15.19
N SER A 228 -27.48 -9.34 15.45
CA SER A 228 -27.38 -10.05 16.73
C SER A 228 -25.97 -10.59 17.01
N VAL A 229 -25.14 -10.74 15.97
CA VAL A 229 -23.81 -11.37 16.07
C VAL A 229 -22.67 -10.37 15.82
N PHE A 230 -22.90 -9.31 15.06
CA PHE A 230 -21.85 -8.36 14.69
C PHE A 230 -22.38 -6.93 14.64
N GLN A 231 -21.49 -5.97 14.88
CA GLN A 231 -21.74 -4.55 14.68
C GLN A 231 -20.56 -3.95 13.93
N ARG A 232 -20.84 -3.30 12.80
CA ARG A 232 -19.82 -2.77 11.90
C ARG A 232 -20.12 -1.32 11.54
N HIS A 233 -19.05 -0.56 11.44
CA HIS A 233 -19.05 0.80 10.97
C HIS A 233 -18.38 0.87 9.61
N ASN A 234 -19.05 1.53 8.67
CA ASN A 234 -18.60 1.60 7.29
C ASN A 234 -18.51 3.04 6.80
N VAL A 235 -17.45 3.31 6.04
CA VAL A 235 -17.33 4.51 5.20
C VAL A 235 -17.22 4.03 3.76
N ALA A 236 -18.16 4.45 2.92
CA ALA A 236 -18.21 4.07 1.52
C ALA A 236 -18.13 5.28 0.59
N VAL A 237 -17.59 5.07 -0.60
CA VAL A 237 -17.59 6.04 -1.69
C VAL A 237 -18.16 5.40 -2.94
N CYS A 238 -19.23 5.97 -3.47
CA CYS A 238 -19.86 5.50 -4.70
C CYS A 238 -19.72 6.53 -5.82
N CYS A 239 -19.31 6.10 -7.00
CA CYS A 239 -19.33 6.94 -8.20
C CYS A 239 -19.49 6.08 -9.46
N ALA A 240 -20.01 6.67 -10.53
CA ALA A 240 -20.20 5.98 -11.80
C ALA A 240 -19.56 6.75 -12.96
N ARG A 241 -18.94 6.02 -13.90
CA ARG A 241 -18.35 6.61 -15.10
C ARG A 241 -18.21 5.55 -16.20
N LYS A 242 -18.60 5.91 -17.43
CA LYS A 242 -18.40 5.08 -18.64
C LYS A 242 -18.90 3.63 -18.48
N GLY A 243 -20.13 3.44 -17.98
CA GLY A 243 -20.74 2.10 -17.83
C GLY A 243 -20.15 1.25 -16.69
N ARG A 244 -19.45 1.88 -15.74
CA ARG A 244 -18.94 1.23 -14.52
C ARG A 244 -19.39 2.00 -13.28
N LEU A 245 -19.86 1.26 -12.28
CA LEU A 245 -20.13 1.73 -10.92
C LEU A 245 -18.99 1.26 -10.02
N PHE A 246 -18.36 2.20 -9.34
CA PHE A 246 -17.30 1.97 -8.39
C PHE A 246 -17.84 2.19 -6.98
N THR A 247 -17.62 1.21 -6.10
CA THR A 247 -17.98 1.28 -4.69
C THR A 247 -16.75 0.93 -3.87
N LEU A 248 -16.13 1.94 -3.27
CA LEU A 248 -15.16 1.73 -2.20
C LEU A 248 -15.94 1.55 -0.89
N ASN A 249 -15.58 0.55 -0.09
CA ASN A 249 -16.14 0.31 1.23
C ASN A 249 -15.01 -0.01 2.22
N ALA A 250 -14.76 0.91 3.15
CA ALA A 250 -13.93 0.70 4.31
C ALA A 250 -14.82 0.32 5.50
N GLN A 251 -14.58 -0.84 6.11
CA GLN A 251 -15.38 -1.39 7.20
C GLN A 251 -14.50 -1.77 8.39
N ALA A 252 -15.03 -1.57 9.59
CA ALA A 252 -14.41 -1.93 10.85
C ALA A 252 -15.47 -2.48 11.82
N PRO A 253 -15.10 -3.37 12.75
CA PRO A 253 -15.92 -3.63 13.93
C PRO A 253 -16.15 -2.33 14.71
N GLU A 254 -17.35 -2.14 15.24
CA GLU A 254 -17.71 -0.91 15.98
C GLU A 254 -16.75 -0.64 17.17
N SER A 255 -16.28 -1.70 17.83
CA SER A 255 -15.29 -1.59 18.92
C SER A 255 -13.95 -0.99 18.49
N ALA A 256 -13.55 -1.16 17.23
CA ALA A 256 -12.30 -0.64 16.67
C ALA A 256 -12.51 0.70 15.94
N TRP A 257 -13.74 1.09 15.63
CA TRP A 257 -14.07 2.27 14.82
C TRP A 257 -13.38 3.57 15.30
N PRO A 258 -13.39 3.94 16.59
CA PRO A 258 -12.75 5.18 17.05
C PRO A 258 -11.25 5.26 16.73
N GLN A 259 -10.56 4.12 16.67
CA GLN A 259 -9.14 4.05 16.35
C GLN A 259 -8.87 4.24 14.86
N PHE A 260 -9.76 3.76 13.99
CA PHE A 260 -9.56 3.74 12.53
C PHE A 260 -10.34 4.82 11.78
N LYS A 261 -11.25 5.54 12.45
CA LYS A 261 -12.11 6.59 11.87
C LYS A 261 -11.35 7.59 11.00
N SER A 262 -10.26 8.16 11.53
CA SER A 262 -9.43 9.11 10.79
C SER A 262 -8.79 8.50 9.53
N GLN A 263 -8.33 7.25 9.63
CA GLN A 263 -7.75 6.54 8.51
C GLN A 263 -8.80 6.25 7.42
N PHE A 264 -10.01 5.88 7.82
CA PHE A 264 -11.10 5.56 6.90
C PHE A 264 -11.57 6.78 6.13
N TYR A 265 -11.69 7.92 6.80
CA TYR A 265 -11.94 9.18 6.10
C TYR A 265 -10.82 9.51 5.14
N THR A 266 -9.55 9.37 5.53
CA THR A 266 -8.41 9.62 4.63
C THR A 266 -8.47 8.75 3.37
N ILE A 267 -8.75 7.45 3.55
CA ILE A 267 -8.97 6.49 2.45
C ILE A 267 -10.10 6.96 1.54
N ALA A 268 -11.29 7.25 2.09
CA ALA A 268 -12.47 7.65 1.34
C ALA A 268 -12.25 8.96 0.55
N HIS A 269 -11.69 9.98 1.19
CA HIS A 269 -11.43 11.28 0.55
C HIS A 269 -10.37 11.18 -0.56
N SER A 270 -9.46 10.22 -0.48
CA SER A 270 -8.42 10.01 -1.49
C SER A 270 -8.91 9.28 -2.75
N PHE A 271 -10.07 8.63 -2.68
CA PHE A 271 -10.58 7.81 -3.78
C PHE A 271 -10.92 8.66 -4.99
N ASN A 272 -10.32 8.36 -6.14
CA ASN A 272 -10.55 9.10 -7.38
C ASN A 272 -10.51 8.17 -8.59
N LEU A 273 -11.27 8.55 -9.64
CA LEU A 273 -11.17 7.91 -10.94
C LEU A 273 -10.02 8.50 -11.75
N VAL A 274 -9.28 7.66 -12.46
CA VAL A 274 -8.14 8.04 -13.31
C VAL A 274 -8.61 8.44 -14.70
#